data_AF-A0A7X8IX58-F1
#
_entry.id   AF-A0A7X8IX58-F1
#
_cell.length_a   1.000
_cell.length_b   1.000
_cell.length_c   1.000
_cell.angle_alpha   90.00
_cell.angle_beta   90.00
_cell.angle_gamma   90.00
#
_symmetry.space_group_name_H-M   'P 1'
#
loop_
_entity.id
_entity.type
_entity.pdbx_description
1 polymer ?
#
loop_
_entity_poly.entity_id
_entity_poly.type
_entity_poly.pdbx_seq_one_letter_code
_entity_poly.pdbx_strand_id
1 'polypeptide(L)'
;MKRSIILLVLLALAGTATLGAQTTSPSTSLDYDPIRKGDQFIHVDLGLSVPLFYLTPDGITSDTNLDLGGAGRIGYSRFITSRMSLGGFFGFSFNQTLGENTYLALPMAIRASYEFVFNRIHVPVSFSAGGMYQTYRTRNYFGFMLKPEIGGYYRYSPDWSFGANLSWDFVPQWYDTSSDNRVGNFFDVMVGLRYHF
;
A
#
# COMPACT_ATOMS: atom_id res chain seq x y z
N MET A 1 41.25 53.32 -0.09
CA MET A 1 40.24 52.59 -0.89
C MET A 1 39.71 51.29 -0.24
N LYS A 2 40.46 50.59 0.63
CA LYS A 2 40.00 49.31 1.23
C LYS A 2 39.13 49.44 2.50
N ARG A 3 39.13 50.60 3.20
CA ARG A 3 38.35 50.80 4.44
C ARG A 3 36.88 51.18 4.20
N SER A 4 36.58 51.85 3.08
CA SER A 4 35.21 52.28 2.73
C SER A 4 34.31 51.12 2.27
N ILE A 5 34.88 50.06 1.70
CA ILE A 5 34.14 48.88 1.23
C ILE A 5 33.67 48.04 2.43
N ILE A 6 34.47 47.95 3.50
CA ILE A 6 34.12 47.18 4.69
C ILE A 6 32.94 47.81 5.45
N LEU A 7 32.87 49.15 5.51
CA LEU A 7 31.73 49.85 6.11
C LEU A 7 30.43 49.66 5.32
N LEU A 8 30.50 49.62 3.98
CA LEU A 8 29.34 49.40 3.12
C LEU A 8 28.81 47.96 3.21
N VAL A 9 29.71 46.97 3.37
CA VAL A 9 29.31 45.56 3.59
C VAL A 9 28.69 45.37 4.98
N LEU A 10 29.19 46.06 6.01
CA LEU A 10 28.61 46.02 7.36
C LEU A 10 27.24 46.72 7.44
N LEU A 11 27.04 47.84 6.73
CA LEU A 11 25.72 48.49 6.64
C LEU A 11 24.71 47.65 5.84
N ALA A 12 25.16 46.95 4.79
CA ALA A 12 24.30 46.04 4.04
C ALA A 12 23.87 44.81 4.85
N LEU A 13 24.74 44.28 5.73
CA LEU A 13 24.40 43.18 6.64
C LEU A 13 23.47 43.60 7.79
N ALA A 14 23.57 44.84 8.27
CA ALA A 14 22.69 45.36 9.32
C ALA A 14 21.27 45.65 8.80
N GLY A 15 21.12 46.02 7.52
CA GLY A 15 19.83 46.26 6.88
C GLY A 15 18.97 45.01 6.64
N THR A 16 19.58 43.82 6.57
CA THR A 16 18.86 42.55 6.42
C THR A 16 18.32 41.98 7.73
N ALA A 17 18.76 42.50 8.89
CA ALA A 17 18.36 41.98 10.20
C ALA A 17 17.07 42.62 10.76
N THR A 18 16.61 43.75 10.22
CA THR A 18 15.43 44.48 10.74
C THR A 18 14.13 44.24 9.97
N LEU A 19 14.17 43.52 8.84
CA LEU A 19 12.97 43.12 8.07
C LEU A 19 12.34 41.80 8.53
N GLY A 20 12.86 41.17 9.58
CA GLY A 20 12.40 39.86 10.08
C GLY A 20 11.57 39.88 11.37
N ALA A 21 11.27 41.03 11.96
CA ALA A 21 10.48 41.09 13.19
C ALA A 21 8.97 41.03 12.89
N GLN A 22 8.49 39.87 12.42
CA GLN A 22 7.06 39.56 12.50
C GLN A 22 6.69 39.37 13.97
N THR A 23 5.77 40.21 14.45
CA THR A 23 5.07 40.00 15.72
C THR A 23 4.34 38.66 15.66
N THR A 24 4.86 37.66 16.35
CA THR A 24 4.18 36.38 16.59
C THR A 24 3.01 36.60 17.54
N SER A 25 1.87 37.01 16.99
CA SER A 25 0.59 36.66 17.60
C SER A 25 0.47 35.14 17.56
N PRO A 26 0.07 34.44 18.64
CA PRO A 26 -0.15 33.00 18.57
C PRO A 26 -1.35 32.78 17.65
N SER A 27 -1.09 32.49 16.38
CA SER A 27 -2.10 31.99 15.46
C SER A 27 -2.43 30.57 15.94
N THR A 28 -3.51 30.44 16.71
CA THR A 28 -4.16 29.14 16.91
C THR A 28 -4.92 28.77 15.62
N SER A 29 -4.23 28.79 14.47
CA SER A 29 -4.66 27.98 13.35
C SER A 29 -4.29 26.54 13.75
N LEU A 30 -5.26 25.80 14.27
CA LEU A 30 -5.21 24.35 14.19
C LEU A 30 -5.11 24.03 12.70
N ASP A 31 -3.89 23.87 12.20
CA ASP A 31 -3.66 23.40 10.84
C ASP A 31 -4.38 22.04 10.77
N TYR A 32 -5.44 21.99 9.96
CA TYR A 32 -6.23 20.77 9.83
C TYR A 32 -5.36 19.75 9.10
N ASP A 33 -4.67 18.90 9.86
CA ASP A 33 -3.97 17.76 9.30
C ASP A 33 -4.98 16.63 9.05
N PRO A 34 -5.25 16.26 7.79
CA PRO A 34 -6.22 15.21 7.46
C PRO A 34 -5.80 13.83 7.97
N ILE A 35 -4.51 13.62 8.28
CA ILE A 35 -3.97 12.38 8.84
C ILE A 35 -2.95 12.72 9.93
N ARG A 36 -3.22 12.31 11.17
CA ARG A 36 -2.32 12.55 12.29
C ARG A 36 -1.52 11.30 12.61
N LYS A 37 -0.30 11.51 13.12
CA LYS A 37 0.46 10.42 13.71
C LYS A 37 -0.36 9.81 14.85
N GLY A 38 -0.53 8.49 14.78
CA GLY A 38 -1.30 7.73 15.76
C GLY A 38 -2.71 7.39 15.31
N ASP A 39 -3.24 8.04 14.27
CA ASP A 39 -4.53 7.69 13.66
C ASP A 39 -4.49 6.22 13.19
N GLN A 40 -5.60 5.53 13.33
CA GLN A 40 -5.71 4.13 13.01
C GLN A 40 -6.89 3.92 12.08
N PHE A 41 -6.83 2.85 11.30
CA PHE A 41 -7.99 2.42 10.53
C PHE A 41 -8.03 0.91 10.37
N ILE A 42 -9.26 0.40 10.31
CA ILE A 42 -9.57 -0.94 9.79
C ILE A 42 -10.01 -0.77 8.34
N HIS A 43 -9.56 -1.67 7.48
CA HIS A 43 -10.01 -1.72 6.09
C HIS A 43 -10.62 -3.08 5.77
N VAL A 44 -11.64 -3.05 4.93
CA VAL A 44 -12.27 -4.24 4.35
C VAL A 44 -12.31 -4.02 2.85
N ASP A 45 -11.74 -4.93 2.08
CA ASP A 45 -11.71 -4.86 0.63
C ASP A 45 -12.27 -6.16 0.05
N LEU A 46 -13.03 -6.05 -1.04
CA LEU A 46 -13.59 -7.16 -1.81
C LEU A 46 -13.40 -6.88 -3.28
N GLY A 47 -13.11 -7.92 -4.07
CA GLY A 47 -12.72 -7.72 -5.45
C GLY A 47 -12.58 -8.99 -6.26
N LEU A 48 -11.95 -8.80 -7.40
CA LEU A 48 -11.62 -9.85 -8.34
C LEU A 48 -10.13 -10.18 -8.25
N SER A 49 -9.78 -11.45 -8.46
CA SER A 49 -8.41 -11.91 -8.59
C SER A 49 -8.17 -12.45 -9.99
N VAL A 50 -7.28 -11.80 -10.74
CA VAL A 50 -6.95 -12.12 -12.13
C VAL A 50 -5.62 -12.86 -12.16
N PRO A 51 -5.60 -14.15 -12.51
CA PRO A 51 -4.34 -14.88 -12.75
C PRO A 51 -3.65 -14.30 -14.00
N LEU A 52 -2.43 -13.79 -13.85
CA LEU A 52 -1.72 -13.15 -14.97
C LEU A 52 -0.83 -14.15 -15.72
N PHE A 53 0.15 -14.72 -15.02
CA PHE A 53 1.14 -15.63 -15.59
C PHE A 53 1.91 -16.35 -14.49
N TYR A 54 2.63 -17.40 -14.88
CA TYR A 54 3.64 -18.04 -14.05
C TYR A 54 5.04 -17.72 -14.54
N LEU A 55 5.96 -17.44 -13.62
CA LEU A 55 7.40 -17.53 -13.92
C LEU A 55 7.83 -18.96 -13.62
N THR A 56 8.44 -19.59 -14.61
CA THR A 56 9.00 -20.93 -14.54
C THR A 56 10.52 -20.85 -14.76
N PRO A 57 11.30 -21.90 -14.44
CA PRO A 57 12.73 -21.94 -14.74
C PRO A 57 13.02 -21.77 -16.23
N ASP A 58 12.08 -22.14 -17.10
CA ASP A 58 12.17 -22.08 -18.56
C ASP A 58 11.64 -20.76 -19.15
N GLY A 59 11.09 -19.85 -18.32
CA GLY A 59 10.57 -18.55 -18.74
C GLY A 59 9.14 -18.26 -18.28
N ILE A 60 8.50 -17.27 -18.92
CA ILE A 60 7.12 -16.82 -18.62
C ILE A 60 6.11 -17.74 -19.32
N THR A 61 5.12 -18.22 -18.58
CA THR A 61 3.96 -18.97 -19.11
C THR A 61 2.68 -18.21 -18.81
N SER A 62 1.96 -17.79 -19.86
CA SER A 62 0.66 -17.10 -19.75
C SER A 62 -0.51 -18.05 -19.48
N ASP A 63 -0.36 -19.34 -19.80
CA ASP A 63 -1.39 -20.34 -19.58
C ASP A 63 -1.43 -20.74 -18.11
N THR A 64 -2.18 -19.95 -17.32
CA THR A 64 -2.29 -20.15 -15.87
C THR A 64 -3.18 -21.34 -15.50
N ASN A 65 -4.04 -21.78 -16.43
CA ASN A 65 -5.11 -22.76 -16.21
C ASN A 65 -6.04 -22.39 -15.03
N LEU A 66 -6.10 -21.10 -14.70
CA LEU A 66 -6.95 -20.51 -13.68
C LEU A 66 -7.85 -19.45 -14.33
N ASP A 67 -9.15 -19.53 -14.05
CA ASP A 67 -10.13 -18.54 -14.46
C ASP A 67 -10.14 -17.33 -13.53
N LEU A 68 -10.87 -16.30 -13.94
CA LEU A 68 -11.16 -15.13 -13.11
C LEU A 68 -11.75 -15.56 -11.76
N GLY A 69 -11.21 -14.98 -10.70
CA GLY A 69 -11.52 -15.32 -9.32
C GLY A 69 -12.10 -14.18 -8.52
N GLY A 70 -12.41 -14.48 -7.25
CA GLY A 70 -12.77 -13.49 -6.24
C GLY A 70 -11.66 -13.33 -5.20
N ALA A 71 -11.57 -12.15 -4.60
CA ALA A 71 -10.65 -11.85 -3.51
C ALA A 71 -11.33 -11.01 -2.43
N GLY A 72 -10.87 -11.17 -1.20
CA GLY A 72 -11.33 -10.39 -0.06
C GLY A 72 -10.27 -10.30 1.03
N ARG A 73 -10.25 -9.19 1.76
CA ARG A 73 -9.35 -9.03 2.91
C ARG A 73 -9.90 -8.09 3.96
N ILE A 74 -9.43 -8.31 5.18
CA ILE A 74 -9.61 -7.40 6.30
C ILE A 74 -8.24 -7.10 6.89
N GLY A 75 -7.99 -5.85 7.25
CA GLY A 75 -6.74 -5.47 7.85
C GLY A 75 -6.83 -4.26 8.75
N TYR A 76 -5.77 -4.06 9.51
CA TYR A 76 -5.59 -2.96 10.43
C TYR A 76 -4.31 -2.22 10.05
N SER A 77 -4.31 -0.90 10.19
CA SER A 77 -3.14 -0.06 9.98
C SER A 77 -3.13 1.11 10.94
N ARG A 78 -1.92 1.52 11.32
CA ARG A 78 -1.68 2.69 12.18
C ARG A 78 -0.71 3.64 11.52
N PHE A 79 -1.05 4.92 11.51
CA PHE A 79 -0.18 5.98 11.02
C PHE A 79 0.99 6.21 12.00
N ILE A 80 2.20 5.88 11.56
CA ILE A 80 3.45 6.12 12.31
C ILE A 80 3.98 7.54 12.10
N THR A 81 3.57 8.18 11.00
CA THR A 81 3.75 9.61 10.69
C THR A 81 2.45 10.15 10.09
N SER A 82 2.34 11.45 9.78
CA SER A 82 1.17 12.01 9.09
C SER A 82 0.97 11.51 7.66
N ARG A 83 1.88 10.68 7.12
CA ARG A 83 1.77 10.11 5.77
C ARG A 83 2.09 8.63 5.68
N MET A 84 2.77 8.05 6.65
CA MET A 84 3.17 6.65 6.62
C MET A 84 2.34 5.84 7.60
N SER A 85 1.80 4.72 7.12
CA SER A 85 1.12 3.74 7.97
C SER A 85 1.83 2.40 7.93
N LEU A 86 1.73 1.67 9.04
CA LEU A 86 2.20 0.31 9.20
C LEU A 86 1.07 -0.53 9.80
N GLY A 87 0.89 -1.74 9.30
CA GLY A 87 -0.19 -2.61 9.70
C GLY A 87 -0.05 -4.01 9.15
N GLY A 88 -1.16 -4.72 9.08
CA GLY A 88 -1.22 -6.04 8.48
C GLY A 88 -2.65 -6.42 8.11
N PHE A 89 -2.77 -7.48 7.32
CA PHE A 89 -4.05 -7.99 6.88
C PHE A 89 -4.06 -9.51 6.82
N PHE A 90 -5.28 -10.05 6.84
CA PHE A 90 -5.59 -11.42 6.49
C PHE A 90 -6.67 -11.41 5.40
N GLY A 91 -6.63 -12.34 4.46
CA GLY A 91 -7.60 -12.40 3.39
C GLY A 91 -7.78 -13.78 2.80
N PHE A 92 -8.50 -13.81 1.68
CA PHE A 92 -8.70 -14.95 0.83
C PHE A 92 -8.73 -14.52 -0.64
N SER A 93 -8.35 -15.41 -1.53
CA SER A 93 -8.67 -15.36 -2.95
C SER A 93 -8.97 -16.77 -3.46
N PHE A 94 -9.84 -16.86 -4.45
CA PHE A 94 -10.18 -18.13 -5.07
C PHE A 94 -10.30 -17.99 -6.58
N ASN A 95 -9.85 -19.00 -7.32
CA ASN A 95 -9.95 -19.09 -8.78
C ASN A 95 -10.46 -20.48 -9.16
N GLN A 96 -11.33 -20.57 -10.16
CA GLN A 96 -11.69 -21.86 -10.74
C GLN A 96 -10.59 -22.34 -11.68
N THR A 97 -10.45 -23.66 -11.81
CA THR A 97 -9.51 -24.27 -12.77
C THR A 97 -10.27 -24.84 -13.96
N LEU A 98 -9.55 -25.15 -15.05
CA LEU A 98 -10.12 -25.82 -16.23
C LEU A 98 -10.88 -27.12 -15.92
N GLY A 99 -10.58 -27.76 -14.80
CA GLY A 99 -11.26 -28.98 -14.34
C GLY A 99 -12.37 -28.73 -13.32
N GLU A 100 -12.93 -27.52 -13.24
CA GLU A 100 -14.00 -27.12 -12.30
C GLU A 100 -13.64 -27.30 -10.82
N ASN A 101 -12.35 -27.38 -10.50
CA ASN A 101 -11.87 -27.41 -9.12
C ASN A 101 -11.55 -25.98 -8.66
N THR A 102 -11.58 -25.75 -7.35
CA THR A 102 -11.23 -24.44 -6.79
C THR A 102 -9.79 -24.44 -6.30
N TYR A 103 -9.01 -23.49 -6.79
CA TYR A 103 -7.77 -23.04 -6.15
C TYR A 103 -8.15 -21.98 -5.12
N LEU A 104 -7.72 -22.15 -3.86
CA LEU A 104 -7.96 -21.20 -2.78
C LEU A 104 -6.62 -20.76 -2.18
N ALA A 105 -6.44 -19.46 -2.00
CA ALA A 105 -5.30 -18.86 -1.36
C ALA A 105 -5.73 -17.98 -0.17
N LEU A 106 -4.99 -18.06 0.93
CA LEU A 106 -5.22 -17.31 2.17
C LEU A 106 -3.97 -16.48 2.46
N PRO A 107 -3.90 -15.23 1.95
CA PRO A 107 -2.79 -14.34 2.22
C PRO A 107 -2.85 -13.74 3.64
N MET A 108 -1.68 -13.60 4.24
CA MET A 108 -1.46 -12.92 5.51
C MET A 108 -0.13 -12.18 5.49
N ALA A 109 -0.17 -10.86 5.64
CA ALA A 109 1.01 -10.03 5.42
C ALA A 109 1.03 -8.77 6.29
N ILE A 110 2.25 -8.27 6.52
CA ILE A 110 2.49 -6.92 7.03
C ILE A 110 2.37 -5.96 5.84
N ARG A 111 1.82 -4.76 6.08
CA ARG A 111 1.59 -3.73 5.08
C ARG A 111 2.20 -2.42 5.53
N ALA A 112 3.10 -1.87 4.72
CA ALA A 112 3.60 -0.51 4.86
C ALA A 112 2.99 0.36 3.75
N SER A 113 2.58 1.58 4.07
CA SER A 113 1.95 2.49 3.11
C SER A 113 2.46 3.91 3.26
N TYR A 114 2.56 4.61 2.14
CA TYR A 114 2.71 6.06 2.08
C TYR A 114 1.47 6.66 1.43
N GLU A 115 0.85 7.64 2.08
CA GLU A 115 -0.42 8.23 1.68
C GLU A 115 -0.21 9.63 1.09
N PHE A 116 -0.56 9.78 -0.18
CA PHE A 116 -0.65 11.09 -0.83
C PHE A 116 -2.05 11.66 -0.62
N VAL A 117 -2.14 12.91 -0.16
CA VAL A 117 -3.43 13.52 0.18
C VAL A 117 -3.69 14.71 -0.73
N PHE A 118 -4.82 14.66 -1.43
CA PHE A 118 -5.34 15.70 -2.32
C PHE A 118 -6.74 16.07 -1.83
N ASN A 119 -6.81 16.98 -0.86
CA ASN A 119 -8.06 17.35 -0.18
C ASN A 119 -8.75 16.11 0.44
N ARG A 120 -9.90 15.67 -0.10
CA ARG A 120 -10.62 14.47 0.36
C ARG A 120 -10.20 13.19 -0.36
N ILE A 121 -9.32 13.26 -1.34
CA ILE A 121 -8.83 12.09 -2.08
C ILE A 121 -7.48 11.67 -1.51
N HIS A 122 -7.42 10.44 -1.04
CA HIS A 122 -6.26 9.83 -0.43
C HIS A 122 -5.77 8.71 -1.34
N VAL A 123 -4.52 8.80 -1.79
CA VAL A 123 -3.88 7.84 -2.70
C VAL A 123 -2.78 7.11 -1.93
N PRO A 124 -3.08 5.96 -1.32
CA PRO A 124 -2.07 5.11 -0.69
C PRO A 124 -1.25 4.38 -1.76
N VAL A 125 0.07 4.43 -1.62
CA VAL A 125 1.00 3.51 -2.27
C VAL A 125 1.54 2.59 -1.19
N SER A 126 1.40 1.29 -1.39
CA SER A 126 1.60 0.28 -0.36
C SER A 126 2.47 -0.86 -0.86
N PHE A 127 3.18 -1.46 0.08
CA PHE A 127 3.92 -2.68 -0.14
C PHE A 127 3.66 -3.63 1.02
N SER A 128 3.39 -4.89 0.68
CA SER A 128 3.13 -5.94 1.63
C SER A 128 4.06 -7.12 1.43
N ALA A 129 4.45 -7.74 2.54
CA ALA A 129 5.26 -8.94 2.57
C ALA A 129 4.74 -9.87 3.66
N GLY A 130 4.66 -11.16 3.35
CA GLY A 130 4.10 -12.13 4.27
C GLY A 130 4.06 -13.54 3.71
N GLY A 131 3.06 -14.29 4.15
CA GLY A 131 2.81 -15.67 3.73
C GLY A 131 1.51 -15.79 2.96
N MET A 132 1.44 -16.80 2.10
CA MET A 132 0.22 -17.22 1.43
C MET A 132 0.08 -18.73 1.56
N TYR A 133 -0.99 -19.15 2.25
CA TYR A 133 -1.39 -20.55 2.27
C TYR A 133 -2.26 -20.85 1.05
N GLN A 134 -1.91 -21.86 0.28
CA GLN A 134 -2.56 -22.23 -0.97
C GLN A 134 -3.07 -23.66 -0.85
N THR A 135 -4.27 -23.91 -1.37
CA THR A 135 -4.85 -25.25 -1.43
C THR A 135 -5.46 -25.51 -2.79
N TYR A 136 -5.24 -26.71 -3.29
CA TYR A 136 -5.83 -27.22 -4.52
C TYR A 136 -6.06 -28.73 -4.38
N ARG A 137 -7.33 -29.13 -4.35
CA ARG A 137 -7.76 -30.52 -4.10
C ARG A 137 -7.16 -31.06 -2.78
N THR A 138 -6.24 -32.02 -2.86
CA THR A 138 -5.55 -32.61 -1.70
C THR A 138 -4.15 -32.02 -1.47
N ARG A 139 -3.72 -31.08 -2.31
CA ARG A 139 -2.40 -30.44 -2.22
C ARG A 139 -2.51 -29.12 -1.47
N ASN A 140 -1.53 -28.86 -0.63
CA ASN A 140 -1.41 -27.61 0.11
C ASN A 140 0.02 -27.10 0.01
N TYR A 141 0.18 -25.78 -0.02
CA TYR A 141 1.49 -25.12 -0.05
C TYR A 141 1.44 -23.84 0.78
N PHE A 142 2.42 -23.63 1.65
CA PHE A 142 2.61 -22.35 2.33
C PHE A 142 3.92 -21.75 1.86
N GLY A 143 3.84 -20.53 1.33
CA GLY A 143 4.99 -19.85 0.78
C GLY A 143 5.02 -18.37 1.10
N PHE A 144 6.11 -17.75 0.70
CA PHE A 144 6.29 -16.32 0.78
C PHE A 144 5.40 -15.58 -0.24
N MET A 145 5.03 -14.34 0.07
CA MET A 145 4.31 -13.47 -0.85
C MET A 145 4.78 -12.02 -0.70
N LEU A 146 4.92 -11.35 -1.85
CA LEU A 146 5.08 -9.90 -1.96
C LEU A 146 3.88 -9.31 -2.69
N LYS A 147 3.42 -8.15 -2.25
CA LYS A 147 2.25 -7.48 -2.83
C LYS A 147 2.42 -5.96 -2.85
N PRO A 148 2.99 -5.37 -3.92
CA PRO A 148 2.82 -3.95 -4.20
C PRO A 148 1.35 -3.61 -4.51
N GLU A 149 0.94 -2.42 -4.09
CA GLU A 149 -0.44 -1.95 -4.23
C GLU A 149 -0.49 -0.43 -4.38
N ILE A 150 -1.48 0.04 -5.14
CA ILE A 150 -1.90 1.44 -5.20
C ILE A 150 -3.40 1.52 -5.04
N GLY A 151 -3.89 2.56 -4.36
CA GLY A 151 -5.33 2.78 -4.23
C GLY A 151 -5.73 4.23 -4.34
N GLY A 152 -7.04 4.47 -4.35
CA GLY A 152 -7.66 5.79 -4.29
C GLY A 152 -8.89 5.72 -3.42
N TYR A 153 -8.90 6.49 -2.33
CA TYR A 153 -9.97 6.52 -1.35
C TYR A 153 -10.49 7.94 -1.17
N TYR A 154 -11.81 8.11 -1.26
CA TYR A 154 -12.50 9.35 -0.94
C TYR A 154 -12.90 9.36 0.54
N ARG A 155 -12.43 10.38 1.26
CA ARG A 155 -12.76 10.67 2.66
C ARG A 155 -14.16 11.25 2.74
N TYR A 156 -15.15 10.38 2.96
CA TYR A 156 -16.56 10.77 3.08
C TYR A 156 -16.82 11.51 4.39
N SER A 157 -16.28 11.00 5.50
CA SER A 157 -16.36 11.61 6.83
C SER A 157 -15.02 11.45 7.57
N PRO A 158 -14.86 12.06 8.77
CA PRO A 158 -13.69 11.83 9.63
C PRO A 158 -13.47 10.36 10.00
N ASP A 159 -14.51 9.54 9.93
CA ASP A 159 -14.45 8.12 10.33
C ASP A 159 -14.46 7.18 9.11
N TRP A 160 -14.97 7.62 7.95
CA TRP A 160 -15.20 6.73 6.81
C TRP A 160 -14.52 7.20 5.52
N SER A 161 -13.84 6.27 4.86
CA SER A 161 -13.39 6.42 3.47
C SER A 161 -13.84 5.25 2.61
N PHE A 162 -14.14 5.52 1.33
CA PHE A 162 -14.53 4.52 0.35
C PHE A 162 -13.66 4.65 -0.89
N GLY A 163 -13.31 3.54 -1.53
CA GLY A 163 -12.37 3.59 -2.64
C GLY A 163 -12.17 2.27 -3.34
N ALA A 164 -11.09 2.23 -4.11
CA ALA A 164 -10.62 1.04 -4.78
C ALA A 164 -9.10 0.94 -4.67
N ASN A 165 -8.60 -0.28 -4.82
CA ASN A 165 -7.17 -0.57 -4.89
C ASN A 165 -6.88 -1.59 -5.98
N LEU A 166 -5.67 -1.47 -6.52
CA LEU A 166 -5.06 -2.37 -7.48
C LEU A 166 -3.82 -2.94 -6.82
N SER A 167 -3.65 -4.25 -6.85
CA SER A 167 -2.49 -4.89 -6.26
C SER A 167 -2.02 -6.06 -7.09
N TRP A 168 -0.73 -6.37 -6.97
CA TRP A 168 -0.11 -7.47 -7.68
C TRP A 168 0.57 -8.40 -6.69
N ASP A 169 0.08 -9.64 -6.57
CA ASP A 169 0.72 -10.69 -5.78
C ASP A 169 1.82 -11.39 -6.57
N PHE A 170 3.00 -11.42 -5.98
CA PHE A 170 4.13 -12.25 -6.39
C PHE A 170 4.29 -13.37 -5.36
N VAL A 171 4.09 -14.61 -5.78
CA VAL A 171 3.99 -15.78 -4.89
C VAL A 171 4.96 -16.87 -5.33
N PRO A 172 6.21 -16.85 -4.85
CA PRO A 172 7.17 -17.90 -5.15
C PRO A 172 6.77 -19.23 -4.52
N GLN A 173 6.94 -20.30 -5.28
CA GLN A 173 6.76 -21.68 -4.88
C GLN A 173 8.04 -22.45 -5.18
N TRP A 174 8.63 -22.99 -4.13
CA TRP A 174 9.83 -23.83 -4.19
C TRP A 174 9.46 -25.28 -3.85
N TYR A 175 9.90 -26.18 -4.72
CA TYR A 175 9.73 -27.63 -4.58
C TYR A 175 11.10 -28.31 -4.58
N ASP A 176 11.12 -29.59 -4.16
CA ASP A 176 12.35 -30.40 -4.14
C ASP A 176 12.95 -30.54 -5.55
N THR A 177 12.10 -30.72 -6.55
CA THR A 177 12.50 -30.70 -7.96
C THR A 177 12.53 -29.27 -8.47
N SER A 178 13.72 -28.74 -8.75
CA SER A 178 13.89 -27.35 -9.19
C SER A 178 13.16 -27.00 -10.48
N SER A 179 12.94 -27.96 -11.38
CA SER A 179 12.15 -27.80 -12.60
C SER A 179 10.68 -27.47 -12.33
N ASP A 180 10.19 -27.71 -11.13
CA ASP A 180 8.79 -27.49 -10.72
C ASP A 180 8.61 -26.15 -10.01
N ASN A 181 9.69 -25.41 -9.70
CA ASN A 181 9.60 -24.11 -9.05
C ASN A 181 8.78 -23.13 -9.89
N ARG A 182 7.82 -22.43 -9.28
CA ARG A 182 6.98 -21.47 -10.01
C ARG A 182 6.82 -20.19 -9.21
N VAL A 183 6.64 -19.06 -9.86
CA VAL A 183 6.16 -17.84 -9.20
C VAL A 183 4.78 -17.51 -9.75
N GLY A 184 3.77 -17.57 -8.87
CA GLY A 184 2.41 -17.11 -9.14
C GLY A 184 2.36 -15.60 -9.24
N ASN A 185 1.78 -15.08 -10.33
CA ASN A 185 1.51 -13.65 -10.49
C ASN A 185 0.01 -13.45 -10.62
N PHE A 186 -0.59 -12.78 -9.64
CA PHE A 186 -2.02 -12.48 -9.59
C PHE A 186 -2.23 -10.99 -9.49
N PHE A 187 -3.25 -10.47 -10.17
CA PHE A 187 -3.63 -9.07 -10.11
C PHE A 187 -5.01 -8.93 -9.50
N ASP A 188 -5.11 -8.21 -8.39
CA ASP A 188 -6.38 -7.97 -7.74
C ASP A 188 -6.90 -6.56 -8.05
N VAL A 189 -8.20 -6.50 -8.35
CA VAL A 189 -8.96 -5.26 -8.47
C VAL A 189 -10.03 -5.28 -7.38
N MET A 190 -9.88 -4.41 -6.37
CA MET A 190 -10.73 -4.46 -5.19
C MET A 190 -11.39 -3.11 -4.93
N VAL A 191 -12.65 -3.14 -4.51
CA VAL A 191 -13.31 -2.02 -3.86
C VAL A 191 -13.17 -2.17 -2.36
N GLY A 192 -13.10 -1.06 -1.63
CA GLY A 192 -12.82 -1.11 -0.22
C GLY A 192 -13.38 0.06 0.57
N LEU A 193 -13.55 -0.20 1.86
CA LEU A 193 -13.92 0.79 2.86
C LEU A 193 -12.86 0.84 3.95
N ARG A 194 -12.71 2.02 4.55
CA ARG A 194 -11.83 2.25 5.70
C ARG A 194 -12.62 2.93 6.80
N TYR A 195 -12.56 2.35 7.99
CA TYR A 195 -13.08 2.93 9.22
C TYR A 195 -11.91 3.44 10.07
N HIS A 196 -11.89 4.73 10.38
CA HIS A 196 -10.82 5.43 11.07
C HIS A 196 -11.21 5.76 12.51
N PHE A 197 -10.27 5.65 13.45
CA PHE A 197 -10.47 5.90 14.89
C PHE A 197 -9.16 6.18 15.63
#